data_AF-A0A2V1DN55-F1
#
_entry.id   AF-A0A2V1DN55-F1
#
_cell.length_a   1.000
_cell.length_b   1.000
_cell.length_c   1.000
_cell.angle_alpha   90.00
_cell.angle_beta   90.00
_cell.angle_gamma   90.00
#
_symmetry.space_group_name_H-M   'P 1'
#
loop_
_entity.id
_entity.type
_entity.pdbx_description
1 polymer ?
#
loop_
_entity_poly.entity_id
_entity_poly.type
_entity_poly.pdbx_seq_one_letter_code
_entity_poly.pdbx_strand_id
1 'polypeptide(L)'
;MGGPNLEVFKFGMYILFPIGVMYYFGTNLDNRFSVPDFWPKEGQTHKIPFEREEIKLELERLKAKGVEAKRRREEEERRMREM
;
A
#
# COMPACT_ATOMS: atom_id res chain seq x y z
N MET A 1 -53.62 -14.21 8.43
CA MET A 1 -52.91 -13.02 7.91
C MET A 1 -52.96 -11.97 9.00
N GLY A 2 -51.82 -11.67 9.66
CA GLY A 2 -51.77 -10.62 10.68
C GLY A 2 -52.14 -9.30 10.02
N GLY A 3 -53.21 -8.65 10.50
CA GLY A 3 -53.82 -7.47 9.88
C GLY A 3 -52.93 -6.21 9.89
N PRO A 4 -53.52 -5.01 9.78
CA PRO A 4 -52.81 -3.74 9.59
C PRO A 4 -51.63 -3.49 10.55
N ASN A 5 -51.71 -4.00 11.78
CA ASN A 5 -50.65 -3.90 12.79
C ASN A 5 -49.31 -4.56 12.36
N LEU A 6 -49.39 -5.64 11.57
CA LEU A 6 -48.19 -6.33 11.07
C LEU A 6 -47.48 -5.50 9.99
N GLU A 7 -48.23 -4.75 9.19
CA GLU A 7 -47.69 -3.86 8.16
C GLU A 7 -47.02 -2.64 8.80
N VAL A 8 -47.62 -2.08 9.85
CA VAL A 8 -47.01 -0.99 10.64
C VAL A 8 -45.71 -1.43 11.30
N PHE A 9 -45.66 -2.65 11.86
CA PHE A 9 -44.42 -3.19 12.42
C PHE A 9 -43.33 -3.36 11.35
N LYS A 10 -43.66 -3.95 10.19
CA LYS A 10 -42.70 -4.10 9.07
C LYS A 10 -42.19 -2.75 8.58
N PHE A 11 -43.07 -1.77 8.43
CA PHE A 11 -42.71 -0.41 8.05
C PHE A 11 -41.76 0.23 9.07
N GLY A 12 -42.07 0.11 10.36
CA GLY A 12 -41.20 0.59 11.44
C GLY A 12 -39.83 -0.08 11.40
N MET A 13 -39.76 -1.40 11.21
CA MET A 13 -38.50 -2.13 11.08
C MET A 13 -37.69 -1.69 9.86
N TYR A 14 -38.33 -1.46 8.72
CA TYR A 14 -37.66 -1.00 7.51
C TYR A 14 -37.14 0.43 7.58
N ILE A 15 -37.68 1.27 8.46
CA ILE A 15 -37.15 2.61 8.75
C ILE A 15 -36.06 2.54 9.82
N LEU A 16 -36.31 1.81 10.91
CA LEU A 16 -35.39 1.73 12.04
C LEU A 16 -34.07 1.04 11.65
N PHE A 17 -34.14 0.00 10.81
CA PHE A 17 -32.95 -0.75 10.38
C PHE A 17 -31.90 0.13 9.66
N PRO A 18 -32.21 0.81 8.55
CA PRO A 18 -31.23 1.66 7.86
C PRO A 18 -30.79 2.85 8.73
N ILE A 19 -31.69 3.46 9.51
CA ILE A 19 -31.32 4.58 10.38
C ILE A 19 -30.36 4.11 11.49
N GLY A 20 -30.61 2.96 12.10
CA GLY A 20 -29.73 2.39 13.13
C GLY A 20 -28.37 2.00 12.58
N VAL A 21 -28.32 1.39 11.38
CA VAL A 21 -27.07 1.08 10.69
C VAL A 21 -26.29 2.37 10.37
N MET A 22 -26.95 3.40 9.87
CA MET A 22 -26.32 4.71 9.62
C MET A 22 -25.84 5.39 10.90
N TYR A 23 -26.57 5.31 12.00
CA TYR A 23 -26.13 5.90 13.27
C TYR A 23 -24.89 5.18 13.83
N TYR A 24 -24.89 3.84 13.77
CA TYR A 24 -23.81 3.02 14.30
C TYR A 24 -22.53 3.08 13.47
N PHE A 25 -22.64 3.08 12.14
CA PHE A 25 -21.48 3.15 11.25
C PHE A 25 -21.14 4.57 10.83
N GLY A 26 -22.12 5.41 10.53
CA GLY A 26 -21.93 6.74 9.92
C GLY A 26 -21.29 7.79 10.81
N THR A 27 -21.38 7.65 12.14
CA THR A 27 -20.78 8.61 13.08
C THR A 27 -19.27 8.41 13.28
N ASN A 28 -18.72 7.26 12.88
CA ASN A 28 -17.32 6.92 13.12
C ASN A 28 -16.70 6.10 11.98
N LEU A 29 -17.02 6.46 10.73
CA LEU A 29 -16.46 5.82 9.53
C LEU A 29 -14.93 5.95 9.49
N ASP A 30 -14.42 7.16 9.80
CA ASP A 30 -13.01 7.49 9.64
C ASP A 30 -12.12 6.61 10.54
N ASN A 31 -12.40 6.51 11.84
CA ASN A 31 -11.62 5.67 12.75
C ASN A 31 -11.77 4.17 12.45
N ARG A 32 -12.98 3.73 12.05
CA ARG A 32 -13.29 2.31 11.83
C ARG A 32 -12.74 1.76 10.52
N PHE A 33 -12.56 2.60 9.51
CA PHE A 33 -12.12 2.19 8.17
C PHE A 33 -10.80 2.83 7.73
N SER A 34 -10.21 3.75 8.50
CA SER A 34 -8.86 4.23 8.23
C SER A 34 -7.85 3.09 8.38
N VAL A 35 -6.98 2.94 7.39
CA VAL A 35 -5.83 2.05 7.49
C VAL A 35 -4.69 2.87 8.11
N PRO A 36 -4.24 2.56 9.34
CA PRO A 36 -3.09 3.23 9.92
C PRO A 36 -1.86 2.96 9.06
N ASP A 37 -1.03 3.97 8.85
CA ASP A 37 0.21 3.88 8.04
C ASP A 37 -0.02 3.43 6.59
N PHE A 38 -1.15 3.79 5.97
CA PHE A 38 -1.44 3.48 4.55
C PHE A 38 -0.34 3.96 3.58
N TRP A 39 0.24 5.12 3.85
CA TRP A 39 1.34 5.67 3.05
C TRP A 39 2.69 5.31 3.67
N PRO A 40 3.72 5.00 2.85
CA PRO A 40 5.08 4.82 3.33
C PRO A 40 5.54 6.08 4.08
N LYS A 41 6.10 5.89 5.27
CA LYS A 41 6.64 6.99 6.07
C LYS A 41 7.78 7.68 5.30
N GLU A 42 8.00 8.97 5.51
CA GLU A 42 9.01 9.76 4.78
C GLU A 42 10.45 9.17 4.86
N GLY A 43 10.74 8.34 5.87
CA GLY A 43 12.01 7.61 6.01
C GLY A 43 12.10 6.27 5.28
N GLN A 44 10.98 5.73 4.76
CA GLN A 44 10.96 4.50 3.96
C GLN A 44 11.12 4.75 2.46
N THR A 45 10.91 5.98 2.01
CA THR A 45 11.15 6.36 0.63
C THR A 45 12.62 6.61 0.40
N HIS A 46 13.16 6.06 -0.69
CA HIS A 46 14.54 6.32 -1.11
C HIS A 46 14.72 7.83 -1.34
N LYS A 47 15.60 8.46 -0.55
CA LYS A 47 15.97 9.87 -0.75
C LYS A 47 16.76 9.98 -2.05
N ILE A 48 16.18 10.63 -3.04
CA ILE A 48 16.88 10.94 -4.28
C ILE A 48 17.91 12.02 -3.95
N PRO A 49 19.20 11.86 -4.33
CA PRO A 49 20.19 12.91 -4.12
C PRO A 49 19.80 14.14 -4.94
N PHE A 50 19.73 15.30 -4.29
CA PHE A 50 19.35 16.56 -4.95
C PHE A 50 20.57 17.41 -5.32
N GLU A 51 21.69 17.23 -4.61
CA GLU A 51 22.91 17.99 -4.82
C GLU A 51 23.79 17.38 -5.92
N ARG A 52 24.41 18.24 -6.73
CA ARG A 52 25.20 17.82 -7.91
C ARG A 52 26.38 16.91 -7.53
N GLU A 53 26.98 17.11 -6.37
CA GLU A 53 28.11 16.31 -5.89
C GLU A 53 27.65 14.92 -5.43
N GLU A 54 26.55 14.85 -4.68
CA GLU A 54 25.95 13.58 -4.24
C GLU A 54 25.50 12.73 -5.43
N ILE A 55 24.91 13.35 -6.47
CA ILE A 55 24.53 12.67 -7.70
C ILE A 55 25.74 12.04 -8.40
N LYS A 56 26.88 12.74 -8.45
CA LYS A 56 28.11 12.21 -9.07
C LYS A 56 28.65 11.02 -8.29
N LEU A 57 28.69 11.11 -6.97
CA LEU A 57 29.14 10.02 -6.10
C LEU A 57 28.26 8.77 -6.25
N GLU A 58 26.93 8.93 -6.25
CA GLU A 58 26.02 7.79 -6.44
C GLU A 58 26.13 7.21 -7.86
N LEU A 59 26.35 8.06 -8.88
CA LEU A 59 26.59 7.61 -10.24
C LEU A 59 27.88 6.78 -10.36
N GLU A 60 28.96 7.19 -9.70
CA GLU A 60 30.22 6.43 -9.65
C GLU A 60 30.02 5.09 -8.94
N ARG A 61 29.29 5.07 -7.81
CA ARG A 61 28.91 3.84 -7.10
C ARG A 61 28.15 2.87 -8.00
N LEU A 62 27.17 3.37 -8.75
CA LEU A 62 26.37 2.57 -9.68
C LEU A 62 27.20 2.02 -10.83
N LYS A 63 28.12 2.82 -11.39
CA LYS A 63 29.05 2.36 -12.44
C LYS A 63 29.96 1.25 -11.93
N ALA A 64 30.55 1.40 -10.74
CA ALA A 64 31.40 0.38 -10.14
C ALA A 64 30.64 -0.94 -9.92
N LYS A 65 29.40 -0.86 -9.39
CA LYS A 65 28.52 -2.02 -9.22
C LYS A 65 28.20 -2.71 -10.55
N GLY A 66 27.99 -1.94 -11.62
CA GLY A 66 27.75 -2.46 -12.97
C GLY A 66 28.96 -3.22 -13.53
N VAL A 67 30.17 -2.69 -13.35
CA VAL A 67 31.41 -3.35 -13.78
C VAL A 67 31.64 -4.66 -13.00
N GLU A 68 31.42 -4.65 -11.68
CA GLU A 68 31.54 -5.87 -10.86
C GLU A 68 30.52 -6.94 -11.29
N ALA A 69 29.26 -6.55 -11.49
CA ALA A 69 28.22 -7.46 -11.96
C ALA A 69 28.55 -8.04 -13.34
N LYS A 70 29.11 -7.25 -14.25
CA LYS A 70 29.58 -7.72 -15.55
C LYS A 70 30.72 -8.73 -15.40
N ARG A 71 31.72 -8.42 -14.57
CA ARG A 71 32.86 -9.32 -14.31
C ARG A 71 32.40 -10.66 -13.75
N ARG A 72 31.47 -10.66 -12.79
CA ARG A 72 30.89 -11.89 -12.23
C ARG A 72 30.19 -12.74 -13.30
N ARG A 73 29.40 -12.13 -14.19
CA ARG A 73 28.75 -12.84 -15.31
C ARG A 73 29.78 -13.47 -16.25
N GLU A 74 30.84 -12.73 -16.60
CA GLU A 74 31.90 -13.24 -17.48
C GLU A 74 32.70 -14.38 -16.82
N GLU A 75 32.95 -14.30 -15.51
CA GLU A 75 33.59 -15.37 -14.73
C GLU A 75 32.71 -16.63 -14.66
N GLU A 76 31.40 -16.47 -14.44
CA GLU A 76 30.43 -17.58 -14.45
C GLU A 76 30.31 -18.22 -15.84
N GLU A 77 30.27 -17.42 -16.91
CA GLU A 77 30.26 -17.92 -18.29
C GLU A 77 31.54 -18.67 -18.64
N ARG A 78 32.72 -18.20 -18.20
CA ARG A 78 33.98 -18.93 -18.37
C ARG A 78 33.99 -20.25 -17.61
N ARG A 79 33.57 -20.25 -16.35
CA ARG A 79 33.45 -21.48 -15.55
C ARG A 79 32.51 -22.50 -16.18
N MET A 80 31.38 -22.05 -16.74
CA MET A 80 30.44 -22.93 -17.45
C MET A 80 30.98 -23.46 -18.78
N ARG A 81 31.91 -22.75 -19.44
CA ARG A 81 32.56 -23.22 -20.68
C ARG A 81 33.71 -24.19 -20.43
N GLU A 82 34.30 -24.18 -19.23
CA GLU A 82 35.41 -25.05 -18.84
C GLU A 82 34.95 -26.37 -18.18
N MET A 83 33.66 -26.50 -17.83
CA MET A 83 33.00 -27.76 -17.43
C MET A 83 32.45 -28.50 -18.65
#